data_AF-A0A5U5NMV8-F1
#
_entry.id   AF-A0A5U5NMV8-F1
#
_cell.length_a   1.000
_cell.length_b   1.000
_cell.length_c   1.000
_cell.angle_alpha   90.00
_cell.angle_beta   90.00
_cell.angle_gamma   90.00
#
_symmetry.space_group_name_H-M   'P 1'
#
loop_
_entity.id
_entity.type
_entity.pdbx_description
1 polymer ?
#
loop_
_entity_poly.entity_id
_entity_poly.type
_entity_poly.pdbx_seq_one_letter_code
_entity_poly.pdbx_strand_id
1 'polypeptide(L)' 'MADKIAVLLGGTSAERDVSLNSGAAVLAGLREGGIDAHPVDPQEVDVAQ' A
#
# COMPACT_ATOMS: atom_id res chain seq x y z
N MET A 1 20.66 -5.74 2.13
CA MET A 1 19.57 -4.74 2.22
C MET A 1 18.29 -5.54 2.34
N ALA A 2 17.41 -5.22 3.29
CA ALA A 2 16.12 -5.90 3.37
C ALA A 2 15.28 -5.55 2.12
N ASP A 3 14.45 -6.48 1.66
CA ASP A 3 13.57 -6.24 0.51
C ASP A 3 12.53 -5.17 0.87
N LYS A 4 12.36 -4.20 -0.04
CA LYS A 4 11.36 -3.15 0.10
C LYS A 4 10.04 -3.63 -0.49
N ILE A 5 8.96 -3.55 0.27
CA ILE A 5 7.65 -4.01 -0.13
C ILE A 5 6.72 -2.82 -0.39
N ALA A 6 6.09 -2.77 -1.56
CA ALA A 6 5.03 -1.82 -1.86
C ALA A 6 3.67 -2.42 -1.46
N VAL A 7 2.94 -1.72 -0.60
CA VAL A 7 1.53 -2.00 -0.31
C VAL A 7 0.73 -1.14 -1.27
N LEU A 8 0.01 -1.76 -2.20
CA LEU A 8 -0.91 -1.04 -3.09
C LEU A 8 -2.23 -0.80 -2.35
N LEU A 9 -2.65 0.47 -2.28
CA LEU A 9 -3.89 0.88 -1.66
C LEU A 9 -4.51 2.06 -2.41
N GLY A 10 -5.80 2.32 -2.21
CA GLY A 10 -6.51 3.36 -2.96
C GLY A 10 -6.88 2.89 -4.36
N GLY A 11 -6.29 3.52 -5.39
CA GLY A 11 -6.68 3.34 -6.79
C GLY A 11 -7.91 4.17 -7.19
N THR A 12 -8.50 3.86 -8.34
CA THR A 12 -9.58 4.67 -8.97
C THR A 12 -10.95 3.99 -8.96
N SER A 13 -11.12 2.89 -8.22
CA SER A 13 -12.40 2.18 -8.14
C SER A 13 -13.39 2.88 -7.18
N ALA A 14 -14.66 2.46 -7.21
CA ALA A 14 -15.66 2.89 -6.24
C ALA A 14 -15.35 2.41 -4.80
N GLU A 15 -14.43 1.47 -4.63
CA GLU A 15 -14.02 0.92 -3.34
C GLU A 15 -12.78 1.62 -2.76
N ARG A 16 -12.37 2.76 -3.33
CA ARG A 16 -11.15 3.50 -2.94
C ARG A 16 -11.03 3.69 -1.43
N ASP A 17 -12.06 4.19 -0.77
CA ASP A 17 -12.00 4.47 0.67
C ASP A 17 -11.83 3.19 1.51
N VAL A 18 -12.43 2.08 1.07
CA VAL A 18 -12.25 0.76 1.68
C VAL A 18 -10.82 0.27 1.47
N SER A 19 -10.28 0.45 0.26
CA SER A 19 -8.90 0.11 -0.10
C SER A 19 -7.88 0.91 0.71
N LEU A 20 -8.10 2.22 0.91
CA LEU A 20 -7.25 3.08 1.74
C LEU A 20 -7.21 2.62 3.20
N ASN A 21 -8.39 2.35 3.79
CA ASN A 21 -8.48 1.87 5.17
C ASN A 21 -7.83 0.49 5.35
N SER A 22 -8.06 -0.42 4.42
CA SER A 22 -7.49 -1.78 4.45
C SER A 22 -5.98 -1.74 4.26
N GLY A 23 -5.49 -0.94 3.31
CA GLY A 23 -4.06 -0.75 3.05
C GLY A 23 -3.31 -0.16 4.23
N ALA A 24 -3.91 0.81 4.95
CA ALA A 24 -3.33 1.37 6.16
C ALA A 24 -3.15 0.32 7.27
N ALA A 25 -4.15 -0.55 7.47
CA ALA A 25 -4.08 -1.64 8.44
C ALA A 25 -2.99 -2.68 8.05
N VAL A 26 -2.91 -3.05 6.78
CA VAL A 26 -1.88 -3.96 6.27
C VAL A 26 -0.48 -3.36 6.43
N LEU A 27 -0.30 -2.08 6.06
CA LEU A 27 0.97 -1.37 6.20
C LEU A 27 1.46 -1.35 7.65
N ALA A 28 0.55 -1.09 8.60
CA ALA A 28 0.87 -1.12 10.02
C ALA A 28 1.32 -2.52 10.47
N GLY A 29 0.56 -3.57 10.14
CA GLY A 29 0.91 -4.94 10.50
C GLY A 29 2.24 -5.42 9.91
N LEU A 30 2.54 -5.04 8.66
CA LEU A 30 3.83 -5.35 8.03
C LEU A 30 5.00 -4.67 8.77
N ARG A 31 4.84 -3.38 9.11
CA ARG A 31 5.86 -2.63 9.86
C ARG A 31 6.06 -3.15 11.28
N GLU A 32 4.98 -3.55 11.96
CA GLU A 32 5.04 -4.23 13.26
C GLU A 32 5.79 -5.57 13.17
N GLY A 33 5.66 -6.28 12.04
CA GLY A 33 6.43 -7.48 11.72
C GLY A 33 7.89 -7.21 11.31
N GLY A 34 8.36 -5.95 11.35
CA GLY A 34 9.72 -5.58 10.98
C GLY A 34 9.99 -5.54 9.47
N ILE A 35 8.94 -5.52 8.63
CA ILE A 35 9.06 -5.46 7.17
C ILE A 35 9.16 -4.01 6.71
N ASP A 36 10.09 -3.73 5.79
CA ASP A 36 10.26 -2.42 5.16
C ASP A 36 9.16 -2.18 4.10
N ALA A 37 7.96 -1.87 4.58
CA ALA A 37 6.78 -1.67 3.76
C ALA A 37 6.44 -0.18 3.55
N HIS A 38 6.05 0.16 2.32
CA HIS A 38 5.70 1.51 1.89
C HIS A 38 4.32 1.55 1.21
N PRO A 39 3.49 2.56 1.48
CA PRO A 39 2.23 2.77 0.76
C PRO A 39 2.50 3.26 -0.66
N VAL A 40 1.75 2.75 -1.63
CA VAL A 40 1.73 3.23 -3.02
C VAL A 40 0.28 3.29 -3.47
N ASP A 41 -0.16 4.47 -3.89
CA ASP A 41 -1.48 4.67 -4.50
C ASP A 41 -1.37 4.68 -6.03
N PRO A 42 -1.95 3.68 -6.74
CA PRO A 42 -1.94 3.65 -8.21
C PRO A 42 -2.64 4.84 -8.87
N GLN A 43 -3.45 5.60 -8.14
CA GLN A 43 -4.02 6.85 -8.65
C GLN A 43 -2.98 7.97 -8.74
N GLU A 44 -1.98 7.96 -7.86
CA GLU A 44 -0.95 9.01 -7.75
C GLU A 44 0.39 8.59 -8.39
N VAL A 45 0.68 7.30 -8.38
CA VAL A 45 1.92 6.71 -8.87
C VAL A 45 1.61 5.81 -10.05
N ASP A 46 2.31 6.02 -11.18
CA ASP A 46 2.24 5.11 -12.32
C ASP A 46 2.90 3.77 -11.95
N VAL A 47 2.09 2.71 -11.94
CA VAL A 47 2.50 1.35 -11.62
C VAL A 47 2.62 0.44 -12.85
N ALA A 48 2.31 0.96 -14.06
CA ALA A 48 2.21 0.17 -15.28
C ALA A 48 3.45 0.22 -16.17
N GLN A 49 4.57 0.74 -15.66
CA GLN A 49 5.85 0.86 -16.38
C GLN A 49 6.48 -0.50 -16.72
#